data_AF-A0AA44DL81-F1
#
_entry.id   AF-A0AA44DL81-F1
#
_cell.length_a   1.000
_cell.length_b   1.000
_cell.length_c   1.000
_cell.angle_alpha   90.00
_cell.angle_beta   90.00
_cell.angle_gamma   90.00
#
_symmetry.space_group_name_H-M   'P 1'
#
loop_
_entity.id
_entity.type
_entity.pdbx_description
1 polymer ?
#
loop_
_entity_poly.entity_id
_entity_poly.type
_entity_poly.pdbx_seq_one_letter_code
_entity_poly.pdbx_strand_id
1 'polypeptide(L)'
;MILKKYVSTMTLITLMTSSILVGCSSQDENKVINSSELLKNKDARLAISMAVDKSEITSVILNNGSNPVNYYTPEGLAINDEGKDYREIAGNMGSGYDLKEAKEHWEKAKKELNFDKVTIEVLTSDVESSKRVGEFFQSQLQKNLDGMTVEIKQVPFKQKQQLEAQGDYDLVYSSWVADYPDPLTFLETFTTTGKFGVNSGYDSKDYNSLIEEGKTSSNINDSWKKYAKAEELLLSDAFIMPLFQSSSAYIQKPYVDGITIIPYGAKYAYKWASAEGKNELNLTSTSDIPSLDMSRSTDSLSFSAANNVMEGLVRVDNDGKVVEGIAKSWEASEDKKTWTFNLREDSKWSNGDKVTANDFEYAFKRTLNPETASQYGFIMYDIIGAQDYNIGKTKEAKGVGVKALDDYTLEIKLNRPVSYFDRLMAFPVFFPQNEKFVENQGDKYGTTKESTLYNGPFTLTKWKLDDVYIMTKNQNYWDENSVKLESVNTKIVKEGSADINLYENGDIDFVGITNEFIDKYKDTDEFSTSKNATTFFMLINGNKE
;
A
#
# COMPACT_ATOMS: atom_id res chain seq x y z
N MET A 1 25.92 -45.55 -40.22
CA MET A 1 25.82 -44.60 -41.35
C MET A 1 25.98 -43.18 -40.78
N ILE A 2 27.22 -42.86 -40.40
CA ILE A 2 28.02 -41.71 -40.89
C ILE A 2 27.56 -40.34 -40.37
N LEU A 3 28.16 -39.95 -39.23
CA LEU A 3 28.51 -38.58 -38.88
C LEU A 3 29.40 -37.94 -39.96
N LYS A 4 29.27 -36.64 -40.22
CA LYS A 4 30.45 -35.77 -40.44
C LYS A 4 30.14 -34.28 -40.24
N LYS A 5 30.90 -33.69 -39.31
CA LYS A 5 31.25 -32.27 -39.16
C LYS A 5 31.80 -31.69 -40.46
N TYR A 6 31.58 -30.39 -40.69
CA TYR A 6 32.61 -29.51 -41.26
C TYR A 6 32.50 -28.09 -40.67
N VAL A 7 33.54 -27.71 -39.93
CA VAL A 7 33.97 -26.33 -39.68
C VAL A 7 35.22 -26.15 -40.55
N SER A 8 35.33 -25.07 -41.32
CA SER A 8 36.65 -24.51 -41.66
C SER A 8 36.59 -23.10 -42.27
N THR A 9 37.35 -22.21 -41.63
CA THR A 9 38.26 -21.18 -42.19
C THR A 9 37.75 -19.91 -42.89
N MET A 10 38.07 -18.80 -42.21
CA MET A 10 38.24 -17.41 -42.69
C MET A 10 38.98 -17.30 -44.03
N THR A 11 38.62 -16.28 -44.82
CA THR A 11 39.60 -15.50 -45.59
C THR A 11 39.16 -14.03 -45.63
N LEU A 12 40.03 -13.17 -45.11
CA LEU A 12 39.98 -11.71 -45.16
C LEU A 12 40.27 -11.26 -46.61
N ILE A 13 39.42 -10.44 -47.22
CA ILE A 13 39.82 -9.58 -48.36
C ILE A 13 39.29 -8.17 -48.10
N THR A 14 40.21 -7.29 -47.74
CA THR A 14 40.06 -5.83 -47.76
C THR A 14 40.31 -5.35 -49.19
N LEU A 15 39.35 -4.63 -49.78
CA LEU A 15 39.59 -3.80 -50.97
C LEU A 15 38.72 -2.56 -50.88
N MET A 16 39.34 -1.46 -50.44
CA MET A 16 38.84 -0.11 -50.64
C MET A 16 38.86 0.21 -52.14
N THR A 17 37.73 0.62 -52.70
CA THR A 17 37.71 1.62 -53.78
C THR A 17 36.52 2.55 -53.55
N SER A 18 36.80 3.84 -53.47
CA SER A 18 35.84 4.93 -53.42
C SER A 18 35.68 5.52 -54.82
N SER A 19 34.44 5.66 -55.30
CA SER A 19 34.04 6.74 -56.23
C SER A 19 32.52 6.92 -56.16
N ILE A 20 32.11 8.19 -56.05
CA ILE A 20 30.76 8.70 -55.81
C ILE A 20 30.02 8.92 -57.15
N LEU A 21 28.71 8.65 -57.22
CA LEU A 21 27.68 9.60 -57.73
C LEU A 21 26.24 9.00 -57.70
N VAL A 22 25.54 9.39 -56.62
CA VAL A 22 24.14 9.85 -56.48
C VAL A 22 23.08 9.41 -57.51
N GLY A 23 21.99 8.85 -56.98
CA GLY A 23 20.64 9.22 -57.43
C GLY A 23 19.71 8.08 -57.80
N CYS A 24 19.35 7.22 -56.86
CA CYS A 24 18.06 6.50 -56.87
C CYS A 24 17.60 6.31 -55.41
N SER A 25 16.34 6.58 -55.17
CA SER A 25 15.63 6.60 -53.90
C SER A 25 15.87 5.37 -53.02
N SER A 26 16.46 5.54 -51.84
CA SER A 26 16.27 4.63 -50.72
C SER A 26 15.21 5.23 -49.79
N GLN A 27 13.97 4.76 -49.94
CA GLN A 27 12.96 4.90 -48.89
C GLN A 27 13.39 4.08 -47.67
N ASP A 28 13.39 4.75 -46.53
CA ASP A 28 13.09 4.28 -45.17
C ASP A 28 13.83 3.03 -44.66
N GLU A 29 15.02 3.28 -44.09
CA GLU A 29 15.61 2.34 -43.12
C GLU A 29 14.77 2.37 -41.83
N ASN A 30 14.22 1.20 -41.45
CA ASN A 30 13.49 0.96 -40.19
C ASN A 30 14.26 1.51 -38.97
N LYS A 31 14.03 2.76 -38.57
CA LYS A 31 14.75 3.36 -37.46
C LYS A 31 14.24 2.78 -36.15
N VAL A 32 15.13 2.11 -35.43
CA VAL A 32 14.88 1.54 -34.11
C VAL A 32 15.42 2.48 -33.05
N ILE A 33 14.60 2.87 -32.07
CA ILE A 33 15.04 3.60 -30.88
C ILE A 33 14.99 2.69 -29.65
N ASN A 34 15.71 3.07 -28.60
CA ASN A 34 15.59 2.39 -27.31
C ASN A 34 14.39 2.93 -26.52
N SER A 35 13.93 2.15 -25.55
CA SER A 35 12.83 2.49 -24.64
C SER A 35 13.07 3.78 -23.86
N SER A 36 14.32 4.02 -23.43
CA SER A 36 14.71 5.21 -22.66
C SER A 36 14.46 6.52 -23.41
N GLU A 37 14.81 6.57 -24.69
CA GLU A 37 14.53 7.70 -25.58
C GLU A 37 13.02 7.87 -25.81
N LEU A 38 12.27 6.77 -26.00
CA LEU A 38 10.83 6.79 -26.16
C LEU A 38 10.12 7.38 -24.93
N LEU A 39 10.42 6.87 -23.74
CA LEU A 39 9.66 7.17 -22.53
C LEU A 39 9.95 8.56 -21.94
N LYS A 40 11.00 9.26 -22.42
CA LYS A 40 11.18 10.70 -22.18
C LYS A 40 10.08 11.53 -22.87
N ASN A 41 9.52 11.07 -23.98
CA ASN A 41 8.50 11.78 -24.75
C ASN A 41 7.10 11.66 -24.09
N LYS A 42 6.46 12.81 -23.82
CA LYS A 42 5.13 12.86 -23.17
C LYS A 42 4.02 12.22 -24.02
N ASP A 43 4.03 12.45 -25.33
CA ASP A 43 3.04 11.86 -26.23
C ASP A 43 3.19 10.32 -26.29
N ALA A 44 4.41 9.78 -26.26
CA ALA A 44 4.60 8.34 -26.17
C ALA A 44 4.00 7.74 -24.89
N ARG A 45 4.19 8.40 -23.73
CA ARG A 45 3.60 7.95 -22.45
C ARG A 45 2.07 8.06 -22.43
N LEU A 46 1.50 9.13 -22.99
CA LEU A 46 0.05 9.29 -23.14
C LEU A 46 -0.53 8.21 -24.05
N ALA A 47 0.12 7.93 -25.19
CA ALA A 47 -0.28 6.88 -26.12
C ALA A 47 -0.34 5.51 -25.44
N ILE A 48 0.72 5.14 -24.69
CA ILE A 48 0.76 3.90 -23.89
C ILE A 48 -0.39 3.86 -22.89
N SER A 49 -0.65 4.96 -22.19
CA SER A 49 -1.66 5.03 -21.12
C SER A 49 -3.09 4.90 -21.64
N MET A 50 -3.37 5.42 -22.83
CA MET A 50 -4.69 5.40 -23.47
C MET A 50 -4.94 4.16 -24.33
N ALA A 51 -3.89 3.38 -24.67
CA ALA A 51 -3.98 2.23 -25.56
C ALA A 51 -4.47 0.94 -24.89
N VAL A 52 -4.75 0.93 -23.58
CA VAL A 52 -5.13 -0.28 -22.84
C VAL A 52 -6.53 -0.17 -22.26
N ASP A 53 -7.42 -1.09 -22.66
CA ASP A 53 -8.75 -1.20 -22.08
C ASP A 53 -8.70 -1.88 -20.71
N LYS A 54 -8.69 -1.08 -19.65
CA LYS A 54 -8.53 -1.55 -18.27
C LYS A 54 -9.74 -2.35 -17.77
N SER A 55 -10.90 -2.27 -18.44
CA SER A 55 -12.13 -2.92 -17.98
C SER A 55 -12.07 -4.45 -18.02
N GLU A 56 -11.31 -5.01 -18.97
CA GLU A 56 -11.09 -6.46 -19.08
C GLU A 56 -10.25 -7.01 -17.92
N ILE A 57 -9.34 -6.20 -17.34
CA ILE A 57 -8.56 -6.60 -16.17
C ILE A 57 -9.52 -6.91 -15.01
N THR A 58 -10.46 -6.02 -14.74
CA THR A 58 -11.36 -6.13 -13.59
C THR A 58 -12.48 -7.13 -13.80
N SER A 59 -13.02 -7.24 -15.01
CA SER A 59 -14.19 -8.10 -15.30
C SER A 59 -13.82 -9.53 -15.70
N VAL A 60 -12.65 -9.76 -16.29
CA VAL A 60 -12.25 -11.09 -16.80
C VAL A 60 -11.10 -11.67 -15.98
N ILE A 61 -10.04 -10.89 -15.75
CA ILE A 61 -8.84 -11.39 -15.07
C ILE A 61 -9.06 -11.53 -13.55
N LEU A 62 -9.67 -10.51 -12.93
CA LEU A 62 -9.86 -10.44 -11.47
C LEU A 62 -11.24 -10.89 -11.01
N ASN A 63 -12.31 -10.31 -11.56
CA ASN A 63 -13.72 -10.59 -11.25
C ASN A 63 -14.10 -10.53 -9.75
N ASN A 64 -13.29 -9.86 -8.92
CA ASN A 64 -13.37 -9.88 -7.45
C ASN A 64 -13.98 -8.59 -6.84
N GLY A 65 -14.75 -7.86 -7.64
CA GLY A 65 -15.31 -6.55 -7.27
C GLY A 65 -14.33 -5.38 -7.41
N SER A 66 -13.12 -5.59 -7.95
CA SER A 66 -12.20 -4.50 -8.31
C SER A 66 -12.78 -3.67 -9.46
N ASN A 67 -12.49 -2.36 -9.47
CA ASN A 67 -13.04 -1.43 -10.46
C ASN A 67 -11.93 -0.73 -11.25
N PRO A 68 -12.08 -0.55 -12.58
CA PRO A 68 -11.09 0.16 -13.37
C PRO A 68 -11.09 1.63 -12.98
N VAL A 69 -9.91 2.24 -12.89
CA VAL A 69 -9.76 3.65 -12.47
C VAL A 69 -8.80 4.39 -13.38
N ASN A 70 -9.06 5.70 -13.53
CA ASN A 70 -8.11 6.63 -14.16
C ASN A 70 -7.63 7.68 -13.17
N TYR A 71 -7.66 7.35 -11.88
CA TYR A 71 -7.18 8.21 -10.82
C TYR A 71 -6.21 7.43 -9.92
N TYR A 72 -5.33 8.12 -9.22
CA TYR A 72 -4.31 7.47 -8.40
C TYR A 72 -4.78 7.26 -6.96
N THR A 73 -5.37 8.29 -6.35
CA THR A 73 -5.91 8.20 -4.99
C THR A 73 -7.25 7.45 -5.00
N PRO A 74 -7.40 6.35 -4.26
CA PRO A 74 -8.59 5.50 -4.28
C PRO A 74 -9.82 6.19 -3.66
N GLU A 75 -11.01 5.78 -4.08
CA GLU A 75 -12.26 6.15 -3.42
C GLU A 75 -12.42 5.41 -2.09
N GLY A 76 -13.15 5.98 -1.15
CA GLY A 76 -13.38 5.43 0.20
C GLY A 76 -12.19 5.57 1.15
N LEU A 77 -11.13 6.29 0.76
CA LEU A 77 -9.93 6.47 1.57
C LEU A 77 -10.05 7.65 2.54
N ALA A 78 -10.38 8.82 2.01
CA ALA A 78 -10.29 10.09 2.72
C ALA A 78 -11.67 10.73 2.78
N ILE A 79 -12.29 10.65 3.95
CA ILE A 79 -13.63 11.15 4.24
C ILE A 79 -13.54 12.32 5.22
N ASN A 80 -14.04 13.50 4.88
CA ASN A 80 -14.01 14.65 5.77
C ASN A 80 -15.09 14.55 6.87
N ASP A 81 -15.14 15.50 7.79
CA ASP A 81 -16.10 15.50 8.91
C ASP A 81 -17.57 15.65 8.46
N GLU A 82 -17.81 16.09 7.22
CA GLU A 82 -19.15 16.13 6.60
C GLU A 82 -19.54 14.81 5.93
N GLY A 83 -18.67 13.80 5.96
CA GLY A 83 -18.89 12.50 5.31
C GLY A 83 -18.61 12.49 3.80
N LYS A 84 -17.96 13.53 3.25
CA LYS A 84 -17.63 13.62 1.82
C LYS A 84 -16.27 13.02 1.51
N ASP A 85 -16.21 12.27 0.42
CA ASP A 85 -14.98 11.68 -0.08
C ASP A 85 -14.13 12.71 -0.86
N TYR A 86 -12.81 12.59 -0.77
CA TYR A 86 -11.87 13.35 -1.61
C TYR A 86 -12.17 13.24 -3.12
N ARG A 87 -12.64 12.09 -3.60
CA ARG A 87 -13.07 11.88 -4.99
C ARG A 87 -14.26 12.73 -5.40
N GLU A 88 -15.07 13.23 -4.47
CA GLU A 88 -16.11 14.21 -4.81
C GLU A 88 -15.53 15.58 -5.17
N ILE A 89 -14.33 15.92 -4.66
CA ILE A 89 -13.62 17.17 -4.97
C ILE A 89 -12.75 17.01 -6.21
N ALA A 90 -12.04 15.90 -6.30
CA ALA A 90 -11.07 15.67 -7.34
C ALA A 90 -11.71 15.11 -8.64
N GLY A 91 -12.76 14.30 -8.52
CA GLY A 91 -13.38 13.63 -9.66
C GLY A 91 -12.48 12.58 -10.31
N ASN A 92 -12.85 12.18 -11.52
CA ASN A 92 -12.09 11.26 -12.35
C ASN A 92 -11.28 12.06 -13.38
N MET A 93 -9.96 12.17 -13.18
CA MET A 93 -9.13 13.18 -13.88
C MET A 93 -8.12 12.62 -14.89
N GLY A 94 -7.73 11.35 -14.79
CA GLY A 94 -6.73 10.79 -15.69
C GLY A 94 -7.32 10.25 -16.99
N SER A 95 -6.43 10.01 -17.95
CA SER A 95 -6.80 9.49 -19.26
C SER A 95 -7.32 8.06 -19.17
N GLY A 96 -8.55 7.87 -19.66
CA GLY A 96 -9.14 6.56 -19.87
C GLY A 96 -8.61 5.90 -21.14
N TYR A 97 -9.14 4.71 -21.43
CA TYR A 97 -8.94 4.07 -22.72
C TYR A 97 -9.58 4.93 -23.83
N ASP A 98 -8.75 5.43 -24.74
CA ASP A 98 -9.16 6.08 -25.97
C ASP A 98 -8.17 5.70 -27.08
N LEU A 99 -8.53 4.69 -27.87
CA LEU A 99 -7.65 4.17 -28.92
C LEU A 99 -7.39 5.18 -30.03
N LYS A 100 -8.30 6.13 -30.25
CA LYS A 100 -8.13 7.14 -31.30
C LYS A 100 -7.08 8.15 -30.86
N GLU A 101 -7.24 8.71 -29.66
CA GLU A 101 -6.30 9.67 -29.07
C GLU A 101 -4.93 9.01 -28.82
N ALA A 102 -4.91 7.74 -28.39
CA ALA A 102 -3.68 6.97 -28.24
C ALA A 102 -2.87 6.91 -29.54
N LYS A 103 -3.52 6.65 -30.67
CA LYS A 103 -2.86 6.60 -31.99
C LYS A 103 -2.39 7.98 -32.45
N GLU A 104 -3.16 9.03 -32.17
CA GLU A 104 -2.76 10.41 -32.50
C GLU A 104 -1.48 10.81 -31.75
N HIS A 105 -1.41 10.52 -30.44
CA HIS A 105 -0.20 10.73 -29.65
C HIS A 105 0.97 9.84 -30.11
N TRP A 106 0.71 8.59 -30.47
CA TRP A 106 1.74 7.67 -30.96
C TRP A 106 2.39 8.16 -32.25
N GLU A 107 1.59 8.60 -33.23
CA GLU A 107 2.10 9.15 -34.49
C GLU A 107 2.88 10.45 -34.27
N LYS A 108 2.46 11.29 -33.31
CA LYS A 108 3.22 12.47 -32.92
C LYS A 108 4.58 12.10 -32.33
N ALA A 109 4.64 11.12 -31.44
CA ALA A 109 5.89 10.61 -30.90
C ALA A 109 6.80 10.00 -31.99
N LYS A 110 6.24 9.20 -32.91
CA LYS A 110 6.97 8.65 -34.07
C LYS A 110 7.59 9.73 -34.92
N LYS A 111 6.86 10.82 -35.17
CA LYS A 111 7.35 11.98 -35.93
C LYS A 111 8.44 12.76 -35.20
N GLU A 112 8.27 13.02 -33.90
CA GLU A 112 9.21 13.81 -33.11
C GLU A 112 10.53 13.07 -32.88
N LEU A 113 10.46 11.77 -32.58
CA LEU A 113 11.63 10.94 -32.32
C LEU A 113 12.17 10.27 -33.61
N ASN A 114 11.42 10.36 -34.71
CA ASN A 114 11.74 9.75 -36.01
C ASN A 114 12.04 8.25 -35.86
N PHE A 115 11.07 7.42 -35.49
CA PHE A 115 11.27 5.98 -35.32
C PHE A 115 10.14 5.14 -35.93
N ASP A 116 10.48 3.93 -36.34
CA ASP A 116 9.55 2.93 -36.87
C ASP A 116 9.27 1.82 -35.87
N LYS A 117 10.29 1.42 -35.09
CA LYS A 117 10.21 0.30 -34.15
C LYS A 117 10.83 0.62 -32.80
N VAL A 118 10.26 0.04 -31.76
CA VAL A 118 10.78 0.10 -30.40
C VAL A 118 10.42 -1.17 -29.65
N THR A 119 11.32 -1.63 -28.78
CA THR A 119 11.04 -2.69 -27.81
C THR A 119 11.02 -2.08 -26.42
N ILE A 120 10.01 -2.41 -25.62
CA ILE A 120 9.91 -2.03 -24.21
C ILE A 120 9.79 -3.27 -23.32
N GLU A 121 10.38 -3.21 -22.13
CA GLU A 121 10.27 -4.24 -21.11
C GLU A 121 9.17 -3.92 -20.09
N VAL A 122 8.31 -4.89 -19.79
CA VAL A 122 7.32 -4.83 -18.72
C VAL A 122 7.76 -5.75 -17.58
N LEU A 123 8.15 -5.14 -16.46
CA LEU A 123 8.52 -5.82 -15.23
C LEU A 123 7.27 -6.23 -14.43
N THR A 124 7.15 -7.50 -14.10
CA THR A 124 6.05 -8.06 -13.30
C THR A 124 6.55 -9.12 -12.30
N SER A 125 5.69 -9.54 -11.38
CA SER A 125 6.00 -10.57 -10.38
C SER A 125 5.56 -11.98 -10.81
N ASP A 126 6.02 -12.97 -10.07
CA ASP A 126 5.65 -14.39 -10.19
C ASP A 126 4.26 -14.76 -9.65
N VAL A 127 3.45 -13.76 -9.28
CA VAL A 127 2.06 -13.96 -8.88
C VAL A 127 1.20 -14.16 -10.12
N GLU A 128 0.33 -15.19 -10.12
CA GLU A 128 -0.49 -15.58 -11.28
C GLU A 128 -1.32 -14.43 -11.85
N SER A 129 -1.96 -13.61 -11.01
CA SER A 129 -2.70 -12.42 -11.45
C SER A 129 -1.79 -11.38 -12.12
N SER A 130 -0.60 -11.13 -11.55
CA SER A 130 0.40 -10.22 -12.13
C SER A 130 0.90 -10.69 -13.50
N LYS A 131 1.04 -12.00 -13.69
CA LYS A 131 1.41 -12.59 -14.98
C LYS A 131 0.34 -12.35 -16.04
N ARG A 132 -0.94 -12.64 -15.73
CA ARG A 132 -2.06 -12.42 -16.64
C ARG A 132 -2.24 -10.96 -17.01
N VAL A 133 -2.05 -10.04 -16.06
CA VAL A 133 -2.08 -8.59 -16.33
C VAL A 133 -0.93 -8.19 -17.27
N GLY A 134 0.28 -8.73 -17.07
CA GLY A 134 1.41 -8.48 -17.97
C GLY A 134 1.17 -8.95 -19.41
N GLU A 135 0.64 -10.17 -19.59
CA GLU A 135 0.28 -10.74 -20.90
C GLU A 135 -0.83 -9.93 -21.59
N PHE A 136 -1.84 -9.51 -20.83
CA PHE A 136 -2.89 -8.63 -21.32
C PHE A 136 -2.32 -7.30 -21.81
N PHE A 137 -1.44 -6.69 -21.02
CA PHE A 137 -0.80 -5.42 -21.35
C PHE A 137 0.07 -5.53 -22.62
N GLN A 138 0.88 -6.58 -22.73
CA GLN A 138 1.65 -6.91 -23.93
C GLN A 138 0.72 -7.03 -25.16
N SER A 139 -0.40 -7.74 -25.04
CA SER A 139 -1.35 -7.93 -26.13
C SER A 139 -1.97 -6.61 -26.60
N GLN A 140 -2.46 -5.79 -25.66
CA GLN A 140 -3.12 -4.52 -25.97
C GLN A 140 -2.17 -3.54 -26.65
N LEU A 141 -0.97 -3.34 -26.08
CA LEU A 141 -0.01 -2.39 -26.64
C LEU A 141 0.48 -2.79 -28.03
N GLN A 142 0.88 -4.06 -28.24
CA GLN A 142 1.36 -4.50 -29.56
C GLN A 142 0.26 -4.50 -30.62
N LYS A 143 -1.00 -4.69 -30.23
CA LYS A 143 -2.15 -4.59 -31.14
C LYS A 143 -2.46 -3.14 -31.51
N ASN A 144 -2.33 -2.22 -30.56
CA ASN A 144 -2.86 -0.87 -30.67
C ASN A 144 -1.82 0.17 -31.14
N LEU A 145 -0.54 -0.05 -30.85
CA LEU A 145 0.57 0.85 -31.15
C LEU A 145 1.54 0.23 -32.16
N ASP A 146 1.44 0.65 -33.43
CA ASP A 146 2.22 0.09 -34.53
C ASP A 146 3.74 0.29 -34.34
N GLY A 147 4.50 -0.77 -34.55
CA GLY A 147 5.95 -0.78 -34.38
C GLY A 147 6.44 -1.08 -32.97
N MET A 148 5.53 -1.25 -31.99
CA MET A 148 5.89 -1.61 -30.62
C MET A 148 6.03 -3.12 -30.44
N THR A 149 7.13 -3.55 -29.83
CA THR A 149 7.31 -4.88 -29.24
C THR A 149 7.35 -4.74 -27.72
N VAL A 150 6.67 -5.63 -27.00
CA VAL A 150 6.65 -5.64 -25.54
C VAL A 150 7.22 -6.96 -25.05
N GLU A 151 8.29 -6.92 -24.25
CA GLU A 151 8.88 -8.09 -23.61
C GLU A 151 8.48 -8.13 -22.13
N ILE A 152 8.07 -9.29 -21.62
CA ILE A 152 7.69 -9.44 -20.21
C ILE A 152 8.89 -9.98 -19.42
N LYS A 153 9.35 -9.20 -18.43
CA LYS A 153 10.33 -9.65 -17.44
C LYS A 153 9.60 -10.02 -16.16
N GLN A 154 9.43 -11.32 -15.96
CA GLN A 154 8.82 -11.87 -14.75
C GLN A 154 9.91 -12.30 -13.75
N VAL A 155 9.85 -11.79 -12.52
CA VAL A 155 10.80 -12.11 -11.44
C VAL A 155 10.06 -12.35 -10.11
N PRO A 156 10.68 -12.98 -9.09
CA PRO A 156 10.09 -13.07 -7.75
C PRO A 156 9.70 -11.71 -7.18
N PHE A 157 8.57 -11.59 -6.48
CA PHE A 157 8.05 -10.32 -5.95
C PHE A 157 9.10 -9.46 -5.20
N LYS A 158 9.95 -10.07 -4.36
CA LYS A 158 11.02 -9.35 -3.65
C LYS A 158 12.06 -8.76 -4.61
N GLN A 159 12.43 -9.50 -5.65
CA GLN A 159 13.34 -9.00 -6.68
C GLN A 159 12.68 -7.89 -7.51
N LYS A 160 11.38 -8.02 -7.84
CA LYS A 160 10.61 -6.97 -8.53
C LYS A 160 10.69 -5.64 -7.78
N GLN A 161 10.48 -5.66 -6.47
CA GLN A 161 10.57 -4.46 -5.63
C GLN A 161 11.97 -3.84 -5.61
N GLN A 162 13.03 -4.66 -5.63
CA GLN A 162 14.40 -4.16 -5.70
C GLN A 162 14.70 -3.47 -7.02
N LEU A 163 14.31 -4.08 -8.15
CA LEU A 163 14.48 -3.50 -9.48
C LEU A 163 13.67 -2.20 -9.63
N GLU A 164 12.43 -2.19 -9.13
CA GLU A 164 11.58 -1.01 -9.10
C GLU A 164 12.22 0.14 -8.30
N ALA A 165 12.77 -0.16 -7.12
CA ALA A 165 13.47 0.85 -6.30
C ALA A 165 14.78 1.35 -6.93
N GLN A 166 15.38 0.59 -7.84
CA GLN A 166 16.59 0.96 -8.58
C GLN A 166 16.28 1.71 -9.88
N GLY A 167 15.01 1.78 -10.30
CA GLY A 167 14.67 2.30 -11.62
C GLY A 167 15.05 1.35 -12.78
N ASP A 168 15.34 0.07 -12.51
CA ASP A 168 15.73 -0.93 -13.53
C ASP A 168 14.49 -1.59 -14.16
N TYR A 169 13.73 -0.78 -14.90
CA TYR A 169 12.56 -1.17 -15.68
C TYR A 169 12.22 -0.07 -16.70
N ASP A 170 11.56 -0.44 -17.81
CA ASP A 170 10.89 0.54 -18.67
C ASP A 170 9.49 0.85 -18.12
N LEU A 171 8.70 -0.21 -17.95
CA LEU A 171 7.39 -0.18 -17.29
C LEU A 171 7.35 -1.24 -16.20
N VAL A 172 6.75 -0.93 -15.04
CA VAL A 172 6.58 -1.91 -13.96
C VAL A 172 5.13 -1.94 -13.48
N TYR A 173 4.58 -3.16 -13.38
CA TYR A 173 3.29 -3.38 -12.72
C TYR A 173 3.47 -3.25 -11.21
N SER A 174 2.87 -2.23 -10.62
CA SER A 174 3.00 -1.90 -9.20
C SER A 174 1.67 -1.52 -8.57
N SER A 175 1.69 -1.30 -7.28
CA SER A 175 0.54 -0.91 -6.49
C SER A 175 0.96 -0.09 -5.29
N TRP A 176 0.04 0.74 -4.80
CA TRP A 176 0.18 1.43 -3.53
C TRP A 176 -1.08 1.24 -2.72
N VAL A 177 -0.91 0.91 -1.44
CA VAL A 177 -1.97 0.84 -0.43
C VAL A 177 -1.80 2.03 0.50
N ALA A 178 -2.90 2.62 0.94
CA ALA A 178 -2.85 3.71 1.89
C ALA A 178 -2.20 3.27 3.22
N ASP A 179 -1.43 4.17 3.83
CA ASP A 179 -0.97 4.01 5.21
C ASP A 179 -1.93 4.71 6.19
N TYR A 180 -2.57 5.79 5.75
CA TYR A 180 -3.44 6.64 6.56
C TYR A 180 -4.57 7.28 5.74
N PRO A 181 -5.70 7.68 6.35
CA PRO A 181 -6.90 8.11 5.63
C PRO A 181 -6.86 9.57 5.13
N ASP A 182 -5.85 9.93 4.35
CA ASP A 182 -5.72 11.22 3.67
C ASP A 182 -5.06 11.04 2.29
N PRO A 183 -5.42 11.85 1.26
CA PRO A 183 -4.85 11.71 -0.09
C PRO A 183 -3.34 11.85 -0.14
N LEU A 184 -2.74 12.53 0.85
CA LEU A 184 -1.30 12.72 0.92
C LEU A 184 -0.53 11.40 0.94
N THR A 185 -1.09 10.32 1.54
CA THR A 185 -0.43 8.99 1.55
C THR A 185 -0.16 8.45 0.15
N PHE A 186 -0.96 8.84 -0.85
CA PHE A 186 -0.71 8.55 -2.27
C PHE A 186 0.17 9.64 -2.86
N LEU A 187 -0.25 10.89 -2.77
CA LEU A 187 0.36 11.96 -3.56
C LEU A 187 1.78 12.31 -3.13
N GLU A 188 2.15 12.13 -1.86
CA GLU A 188 3.52 12.37 -1.43
C GLU A 188 4.53 11.41 -2.08
N THR A 189 4.07 10.21 -2.50
CA THR A 189 4.93 9.21 -3.15
C THR A 189 5.48 9.66 -4.50
N PHE A 190 4.87 10.66 -5.14
CA PHE A 190 5.31 11.25 -6.41
C PHE A 190 6.01 12.62 -6.26
N THR A 191 6.27 13.06 -5.03
CA THR A 191 7.20 14.19 -4.81
C THR A 191 8.61 13.82 -5.26
N THR A 192 9.49 14.80 -5.44
CA THR A 192 10.88 14.57 -5.89
C THR A 192 11.71 13.72 -4.92
N THR A 193 11.28 13.62 -3.66
CA THR A 193 11.86 12.73 -2.65
C THR A 193 10.97 11.52 -2.35
N GLY A 194 9.80 11.45 -2.97
CA GLY A 194 8.84 10.36 -2.82
C GLY A 194 9.27 9.13 -3.59
N LYS A 195 8.90 7.94 -3.10
CA LYS A 195 9.29 6.65 -3.66
C LYS A 195 9.09 6.56 -5.18
N PHE A 196 7.88 6.80 -5.67
CA PHE A 196 7.57 6.66 -7.10
C PHE A 196 8.06 7.85 -7.93
N GLY A 197 8.17 9.04 -7.34
CA GLY A 197 8.82 10.18 -7.99
C GLY A 197 10.29 9.88 -8.31
N VAL A 198 11.02 9.37 -7.32
CA VAL A 198 12.41 8.91 -7.48
C VAL A 198 12.48 7.74 -8.47
N ASN A 199 11.69 6.68 -8.26
CA ASN A 199 11.77 5.46 -9.07
C ASN A 199 11.43 5.68 -10.55
N SER A 200 10.57 6.65 -10.88
CA SER A 200 10.14 6.94 -12.26
C SER A 200 10.90 8.10 -12.90
N GLY A 201 11.66 8.86 -12.12
CA GLY A 201 12.30 10.10 -12.56
C GLY A 201 11.34 11.30 -12.67
N TYR A 202 10.11 11.20 -12.15
CA TYR A 202 9.16 12.32 -12.15
C TYR A 202 9.67 13.49 -11.30
N ASP A 203 9.75 14.68 -11.92
CA ASP A 203 10.29 15.89 -11.30
C ASP A 203 9.53 17.11 -11.79
N SER A 204 8.46 17.45 -11.06
CA SER A 204 7.62 18.59 -11.34
C SER A 204 7.62 19.56 -10.17
N LYS A 205 8.20 20.74 -10.36
CA LYS A 205 8.20 21.80 -9.31
C LYS A 205 6.78 22.21 -8.93
N ASP A 206 5.88 22.28 -9.90
CA ASP A 206 4.49 22.66 -9.68
C ASP A 206 3.75 21.59 -8.87
N TYR A 207 3.99 20.31 -9.15
CA TYR A 207 3.47 19.20 -8.35
C TYR A 207 3.93 19.34 -6.89
N ASN A 208 5.24 19.48 -6.66
CA ASN A 208 5.79 19.61 -5.30
C ASN A 208 5.24 20.86 -4.58
N SER A 209 5.09 21.99 -5.27
CA SER A 209 4.49 23.20 -4.70
C SER A 209 3.05 22.94 -4.24
N LEU A 210 2.24 22.27 -5.08
CA LEU A 210 0.86 21.94 -4.73
C LEU A 210 0.76 21.00 -3.53
N ILE A 211 1.66 20.02 -3.41
CA ILE A 211 1.72 19.15 -2.23
C ILE A 211 2.07 19.95 -0.97
N GLU A 212 3.08 20.81 -1.00
CA GLU A 212 3.49 21.61 0.16
C GLU A 212 2.45 22.68 0.55
N GLU A 213 1.80 23.30 -0.44
CA GLU A 213 0.65 24.19 -0.21
C GLU A 213 -0.54 23.45 0.41
N GLY A 214 -0.79 22.20 -0.04
CA GLY A 214 -1.83 21.35 0.55
C GLY A 214 -1.53 21.01 2.01
N LYS A 215 -0.28 20.63 2.32
CA LYS A 215 0.18 20.33 3.69
C LYS A 215 0.07 21.50 4.66
N THR A 216 0.20 22.73 4.16
CA THR A 216 0.20 23.97 4.96
C THR A 216 -1.14 24.72 4.92
N SER A 217 -2.15 24.15 4.26
CA SER A 217 -3.49 24.72 4.18
C SER A 217 -4.17 24.75 5.56
N SER A 218 -5.01 25.77 5.79
CA SER A 218 -5.68 25.99 7.08
C SER A 218 -6.89 25.09 7.32
N ASN A 219 -7.42 24.45 6.26
CA ASN A 219 -8.53 23.49 6.36
C ASN A 219 -8.39 22.38 5.31
N ILE A 220 -9.06 21.27 5.57
CA ILE A 220 -8.96 20.04 4.78
C ILE A 220 -9.50 20.20 3.35
N ASN A 221 -10.60 20.95 3.14
CA ASN A 221 -11.19 21.11 1.81
C ASN A 221 -10.27 21.91 0.87
N ASP A 222 -9.59 22.94 1.38
CA ASP A 222 -8.61 23.69 0.59
C ASP A 222 -7.34 22.88 0.33
N SER A 223 -6.89 22.09 1.32
CA SER A 223 -5.81 21.11 1.14
C SER A 223 -6.13 20.14 0.00
N TRP A 224 -7.32 19.54 0.03
CA TRP A 224 -7.78 18.59 -0.97
C TRP A 224 -7.94 19.19 -2.36
N LYS A 225 -8.34 20.47 -2.50
CA LYS A 225 -8.32 21.14 -3.82
C LYS A 225 -6.92 21.27 -4.40
N LYS A 226 -5.89 21.45 -3.56
CA LYS A 226 -4.48 21.50 -4.00
C LYS A 226 -4.00 20.12 -4.41
N TYR A 227 -4.33 19.11 -3.61
CA TYR A 227 -4.07 17.70 -3.91
C TYR A 227 -4.73 17.25 -5.21
N ALA A 228 -5.98 17.65 -5.46
CA ALA A 228 -6.68 17.34 -6.71
C ALA A 228 -5.93 17.88 -7.94
N LYS A 229 -5.46 19.13 -7.87
CA LYS A 229 -4.64 19.74 -8.94
C LYS A 229 -3.29 19.05 -9.11
N ALA A 230 -2.66 18.63 -8.01
CA ALA A 230 -1.41 17.89 -8.07
C ALA A 230 -1.61 16.54 -8.78
N GLU A 231 -2.66 15.82 -8.42
CA GLU A 231 -3.01 14.54 -9.03
C GLU A 231 -3.37 14.69 -10.52
N GLU A 232 -4.15 15.71 -10.88
CA GLU A 232 -4.44 16.04 -12.28
C GLU A 232 -3.15 16.26 -13.08
N LEU A 233 -2.22 17.06 -12.55
CA LEU A 233 -0.93 17.31 -13.18
C LEU A 233 -0.12 16.02 -13.38
N LEU A 234 0.02 15.21 -12.32
CA LEU A 234 0.71 13.91 -12.36
C LEU A 234 0.14 12.99 -13.44
N LEU A 235 -1.19 12.85 -13.47
CA LEU A 235 -1.89 11.99 -14.44
C LEU A 235 -1.72 12.53 -15.87
N SER A 236 -1.76 13.84 -16.06
CA SER A 236 -1.55 14.48 -17.36
C SER A 236 -0.11 14.31 -17.88
N ASP A 237 0.87 14.13 -16.99
CA ASP A 237 2.27 13.91 -17.35
C ASP A 237 2.58 12.45 -17.71
N ALA A 238 1.64 11.55 -17.40
CA ALA A 238 1.65 10.13 -17.78
C ALA A 238 2.89 9.35 -17.31
N PHE A 239 3.45 9.68 -16.13
CA PHE A 239 4.46 8.83 -15.48
C PHE A 239 3.84 7.65 -14.72
N ILE A 240 2.54 7.72 -14.47
CA ILE A 240 1.73 6.67 -13.88
C ILE A 240 0.49 6.46 -14.75
N MET A 241 0.18 5.18 -15.01
CA MET A 241 -1.09 4.77 -15.60
C MET A 241 -1.85 3.95 -14.55
N PRO A 242 -2.79 4.57 -13.80
CA PRO A 242 -3.71 3.82 -12.94
C PRO A 242 -4.48 2.79 -13.76
N LEU A 243 -4.64 1.60 -13.20
CA LEU A 243 -5.32 0.47 -13.84
C LEU A 243 -6.66 0.20 -13.17
N PHE A 244 -6.64 -0.09 -11.87
CA PHE A 244 -7.82 -0.41 -11.09
C PHE A 244 -7.60 -0.13 -9.61
N GLN A 245 -8.69 0.18 -8.91
CA GLN A 245 -8.75 0.10 -7.47
C GLN A 245 -9.18 -1.31 -7.09
N SER A 246 -8.40 -1.95 -6.21
CA SER A 246 -8.65 -3.34 -5.86
C SER A 246 -9.80 -3.49 -4.86
N SER A 247 -10.51 -4.60 -4.97
CA SER A 247 -11.40 -5.14 -3.94
C SER A 247 -10.96 -6.56 -3.57
N SER A 248 -11.38 -7.02 -2.40
CA SER A 248 -11.24 -8.40 -1.96
C SER A 248 -12.61 -9.07 -2.00
N ALA A 249 -12.73 -10.23 -2.63
CA ALA A 249 -13.88 -11.10 -2.49
C ALA A 249 -13.68 -12.04 -1.30
N TYR A 250 -14.72 -12.30 -0.53
CA TYR A 250 -14.69 -13.22 0.60
C TYR A 250 -16.04 -13.91 0.79
N ILE A 251 -16.00 -15.03 1.50
CA ILE A 251 -17.19 -15.72 2.00
C ILE A 251 -17.13 -15.83 3.53
N GLN A 252 -18.28 -15.67 4.18
CA GLN A 252 -18.40 -15.75 5.64
C GLN A 252 -19.63 -16.57 6.02
N LYS A 253 -19.54 -17.35 7.10
CA LYS A 253 -20.68 -18.15 7.56
C LYS A 253 -21.82 -17.23 8.02
N PRO A 254 -23.10 -17.59 7.80
CA PRO A 254 -24.22 -16.71 8.15
C PRO A 254 -24.36 -16.34 9.63
N TYR A 255 -23.75 -17.13 10.54
CA TYR A 255 -23.71 -16.85 11.97
C TYR A 255 -22.57 -15.91 12.39
N VAL A 256 -21.70 -15.52 11.45
CA VAL A 256 -20.59 -14.59 11.68
C VAL A 256 -21.04 -13.19 11.31
N ASP A 257 -20.82 -12.25 12.21
CA ASP A 257 -21.10 -10.83 11.99
C ASP A 257 -20.04 -9.97 12.69
N GLY A 258 -19.93 -8.70 12.31
CA GLY A 258 -19.13 -7.68 13.01
C GLY A 258 -17.61 -7.77 12.83
N ILE A 259 -17.12 -8.52 11.84
CA ILE A 259 -15.70 -8.44 11.43
C ILE A 259 -15.49 -7.10 10.72
N THR A 260 -14.68 -6.22 11.30
CA THR A 260 -14.28 -4.98 10.65
C THR A 260 -13.22 -5.26 9.59
N ILE A 261 -13.48 -4.87 8.35
CA ILE A 261 -12.50 -4.93 7.26
C ILE A 261 -12.04 -3.50 6.95
N ILE A 262 -10.86 -3.16 7.44
CA ILE A 262 -10.25 -1.84 7.25
C ILE A 262 -9.57 -1.82 5.87
N PRO A 263 -9.85 -0.83 5.00
CA PRO A 263 -9.37 -0.82 3.62
C PRO A 263 -7.87 -0.54 3.47
N TYR A 264 -7.16 -0.26 4.58
CA TYR A 264 -5.74 0.08 4.66
C TYR A 264 -5.12 -0.43 5.97
N GLY A 265 -3.78 -0.44 6.05
CA GLY A 265 -3.05 -0.77 7.28
C GLY A 265 -3.41 -2.13 7.91
N ALA A 266 -4.02 -2.10 9.10
CA ALA A 266 -4.43 -3.28 9.87
C ALA A 266 -5.78 -3.82 9.38
N LYS A 267 -5.75 -4.71 8.38
CA LYS A 267 -6.93 -5.12 7.60
C LYS A 267 -8.11 -5.64 8.42
N TYR A 268 -7.88 -6.41 9.48
CA TYR A 268 -8.98 -7.05 10.23
C TYR A 268 -9.02 -6.64 11.70
N ALA A 269 -10.21 -6.31 12.20
CA ALA A 269 -10.50 -6.17 13.62
C ALA A 269 -11.66 -7.08 14.04
N TYR A 270 -11.48 -7.80 15.15
CA TYR A 270 -12.42 -8.79 15.67
C TYR A 270 -13.08 -8.34 16.99
N LYS A 271 -12.80 -7.11 17.46
CA LYS A 271 -13.37 -6.56 18.70
C LYS A 271 -14.90 -6.67 18.73
N TRP A 272 -15.54 -6.31 17.61
CA TRP A 272 -17.00 -6.30 17.46
C TRP A 272 -17.57 -7.57 16.83
N ALA A 273 -16.69 -8.52 16.45
CA ALA A 273 -17.11 -9.74 15.79
C ALA A 273 -17.89 -10.64 16.74
N SER A 274 -18.79 -11.43 16.18
CA SER A 274 -19.55 -12.48 16.87
C SER A 274 -19.73 -13.70 15.98
N ALA A 275 -19.82 -14.87 16.62
CA ALA A 275 -20.19 -16.12 15.99
C ALA A 275 -21.35 -16.74 16.79
N GLU A 276 -22.58 -16.55 16.33
CA GLU A 276 -23.79 -16.98 17.04
C GLU A 276 -23.76 -18.50 17.30
N GLY A 277 -23.89 -18.90 18.57
CA GLY A 277 -23.87 -20.30 18.99
C GLY A 277 -22.49 -20.94 19.14
N LYS A 278 -21.39 -20.28 18.78
CA LYS A 278 -20.01 -20.81 18.91
C LYS A 278 -19.13 -20.03 19.89
N ASN A 279 -19.32 -18.72 20.03
CA ASN A 279 -18.44 -17.79 20.78
C ASN A 279 -16.94 -17.82 20.36
N GLU A 280 -16.60 -18.51 19.28
CA GLU A 280 -15.25 -18.55 18.71
C GLU A 280 -15.30 -18.32 17.21
N LEU A 281 -14.21 -17.74 16.68
CA LEU A 281 -14.03 -17.50 15.25
C LEU A 281 -12.82 -18.27 14.74
N ASN A 282 -13.00 -19.12 13.74
CA ASN A 282 -11.97 -19.97 13.15
C ASN A 282 -11.57 -19.44 11.77
N LEU A 283 -10.27 -19.21 11.57
CA LEU A 283 -9.70 -18.53 10.41
C LEU A 283 -8.46 -19.26 9.89
N THR A 284 -8.00 -18.85 8.70
CA THR A 284 -6.69 -19.22 8.16
C THR A 284 -5.81 -18.00 7.92
N SER A 285 -4.49 -18.23 7.87
CA SER A 285 -3.49 -17.29 7.38
C SER A 285 -2.48 -18.03 6.51
N THR A 286 -1.97 -17.38 5.47
CA THR A 286 -0.96 -17.97 4.58
C THR A 286 0.46 -17.93 5.14
N SER A 287 0.68 -17.19 6.22
CA SER A 287 1.99 -17.01 6.86
C SER A 287 1.87 -16.76 8.36
N ASP A 288 2.96 -17.02 9.07
CA ASP A 288 3.11 -16.63 10.46
C ASP A 288 3.15 -15.11 10.63
N ILE A 289 2.72 -14.63 11.81
CA ILE A 289 2.93 -13.24 12.25
C ILE A 289 4.45 -12.98 12.28
N PRO A 290 4.98 -12.01 11.52
CA PRO A 290 6.41 -11.73 11.51
C PRO A 290 6.95 -11.17 12.84
N SER A 291 6.24 -10.20 13.42
CA SER A 291 6.60 -9.57 14.69
C SER A 291 5.41 -8.83 15.31
N LEU A 292 5.41 -8.67 16.63
CA LEU A 292 4.54 -7.74 17.36
C LEU A 292 5.31 -6.55 17.97
N ASP A 293 6.57 -6.36 17.58
CA ASP A 293 7.29 -5.11 17.87
C ASP A 293 6.85 -4.03 16.86
N MET A 294 5.90 -3.17 17.27
CA MET A 294 5.33 -2.15 16.38
C MET A 294 6.33 -1.05 15.98
N SER A 295 7.43 -0.88 16.70
CA SER A 295 8.50 0.03 16.26
C SER A 295 9.30 -0.53 15.08
N ARG A 296 9.20 -1.84 14.80
CA ARG A 296 10.00 -2.52 13.76
C ARG A 296 9.16 -3.22 12.69
N SER A 297 7.87 -3.39 12.92
CA SER A 297 6.95 -4.07 12.01
C SER A 297 6.63 -3.23 10.78
N THR A 298 6.43 -3.90 9.64
CA THR A 298 6.22 -3.21 8.35
C THR A 298 5.12 -3.82 7.47
N ASP A 299 4.50 -4.90 7.94
CA ASP A 299 3.58 -5.71 7.16
C ASP A 299 2.16 -5.72 7.75
N SER A 300 1.17 -5.89 6.87
CA SER A 300 -0.24 -5.85 7.23
C SER A 300 -0.67 -6.98 8.18
N LEU A 301 0.02 -8.13 8.19
CA LEU A 301 -0.33 -9.24 9.10
C LEU A 301 0.09 -8.91 10.54
N SER A 302 1.31 -8.40 10.75
CA SER A 302 1.76 -7.87 12.05
C SER A 302 0.82 -6.78 12.55
N PHE A 303 0.43 -5.83 11.68
CA PHE A 303 -0.50 -4.76 12.03
C PHE A 303 -1.90 -5.28 12.36
N SER A 304 -2.42 -6.25 11.61
CA SER A 304 -3.74 -6.85 11.89
C SER A 304 -3.73 -7.63 13.20
N ALA A 305 -2.68 -8.40 13.49
CA ALA A 305 -2.54 -9.08 14.77
C ALA A 305 -2.44 -8.08 15.92
N ALA A 306 -1.60 -7.06 15.81
CA ALA A 306 -1.47 -5.99 16.80
C ALA A 306 -2.80 -5.27 17.06
N ASN A 307 -3.58 -4.95 16.02
CA ASN A 307 -4.89 -4.30 16.15
C ASN A 307 -5.92 -5.10 16.97
N ASN A 308 -5.69 -6.42 17.15
CA ASN A 308 -6.56 -7.28 17.94
C ASN A 308 -6.02 -7.57 19.35
N VAL A 309 -4.71 -7.39 19.58
CA VAL A 309 -4.08 -7.69 20.89
C VAL A 309 -3.52 -6.47 21.60
N MET A 310 -3.46 -5.34 20.92
CA MET A 310 -3.05 -4.04 21.43
C MET A 310 -4.12 -2.99 21.07
N GLU A 311 -4.03 -1.82 21.67
CA GLU A 311 -4.92 -0.69 21.39
C GLU A 311 -4.19 0.65 21.52
N GLY A 312 -4.40 1.52 20.53
CA GLY A 312 -3.85 2.88 20.49
C GLY A 312 -4.68 3.91 21.26
N LEU A 313 -4.40 5.19 21.02
CA LEU A 313 -5.18 6.28 21.65
C LEU A 313 -6.64 6.24 21.20
N VAL A 314 -6.88 5.93 19.92
CA VAL A 314 -8.22 5.82 19.33
C VAL A 314 -8.36 4.51 18.56
N ARG A 315 -9.59 4.21 18.12
CA ARG A 315 -9.92 3.09 17.23
C ARG A 315 -10.71 3.58 16.02
N VAL A 316 -10.90 2.69 15.05
CA VAL A 316 -11.81 2.89 13.93
C VAL A 316 -12.93 1.86 14.02
N ASP A 317 -14.18 2.30 14.00
CA ASP A 317 -15.36 1.41 14.06
C ASP A 317 -15.70 0.79 12.68
N ASN A 318 -16.79 0.01 12.63
CA ASN A 318 -17.26 -0.65 11.41
C ASN A 318 -17.66 0.33 10.28
N ASP A 319 -17.96 1.59 10.61
CA ASP A 319 -18.30 2.63 9.64
C ASP A 319 -17.07 3.43 9.20
N GLY A 320 -15.86 3.06 9.68
CA GLY A 320 -14.64 3.80 9.38
C GLY A 320 -14.49 5.07 10.23
N LYS A 321 -15.29 5.28 11.28
CA LYS A 321 -15.23 6.46 12.13
C LYS A 321 -14.26 6.28 13.28
N VAL A 322 -13.59 7.38 13.66
CA VAL A 322 -12.75 7.40 14.85
C VAL A 322 -13.63 7.32 16.09
N VAL A 323 -13.34 6.36 16.95
CA VAL A 323 -13.99 6.18 18.25
C VAL A 323 -12.94 6.08 19.36
N GLU A 324 -13.34 6.26 20.60
CA GLU A 324 -12.45 6.21 21.76
C GLU A 324 -11.68 4.89 21.81
N GLY A 325 -10.39 4.95 22.15
CA GLY A 325 -9.53 3.81 22.48
C GLY A 325 -9.06 3.93 23.92
N ILE A 326 -7.74 3.92 24.14
CA ILE A 326 -7.15 4.25 25.45
C ILE A 326 -7.40 5.72 25.83
N ALA A 327 -7.50 6.63 24.85
CA ALA A 327 -7.98 7.98 25.08
C ALA A 327 -9.51 7.99 25.17
N LYS A 328 -10.05 8.59 26.25
CA LYS A 328 -11.48 8.82 26.46
C LYS A 328 -11.96 10.14 25.86
N SER A 329 -11.04 11.05 25.56
CA SER A 329 -11.29 12.29 24.82
C SER A 329 -9.98 12.85 24.29
N TRP A 330 -10.08 13.69 23.26
CA TRP A 330 -8.95 14.44 22.72
C TRP A 330 -9.41 15.77 22.17
N GLU A 331 -8.50 16.73 22.12
CA GLU A 331 -8.72 18.03 21.52
C GLU A 331 -7.50 18.48 20.72
N ALA A 332 -7.75 19.24 19.66
CA ALA A 332 -6.71 19.90 18.88
C ALA A 332 -6.79 21.41 19.11
N SER A 333 -5.63 22.06 19.22
CA SER A 333 -5.53 23.52 19.22
C SER A 333 -6.18 24.14 17.98
N GLU A 334 -6.50 25.43 18.03
CA GLU A 334 -7.13 26.14 16.90
C GLU A 334 -6.31 26.03 15.61
N ASP A 335 -4.97 26.04 15.72
CA ASP A 335 -4.04 25.89 14.60
C ASP A 335 -3.77 24.42 14.20
N LYS A 336 -4.40 23.45 14.87
CA LYS A 336 -4.25 21.99 14.67
C LYS A 336 -2.81 21.47 14.82
N LYS A 337 -1.96 22.21 15.53
CA LYS A 337 -0.55 21.83 15.78
C LYS A 337 -0.29 21.26 17.16
N THR A 338 -1.24 21.32 18.08
CA THR A 338 -1.12 20.69 19.39
C THR A 338 -2.34 19.81 19.62
N TRP A 339 -2.11 18.56 19.98
CA TRP A 339 -3.15 17.59 20.31
C TRP A 339 -2.96 17.14 21.75
N THR A 340 -4.03 17.14 22.52
CA THR A 340 -4.05 16.68 23.91
C THR A 340 -5.01 15.52 24.03
N PHE A 341 -4.50 14.36 24.44
CA PHE A 341 -5.27 13.13 24.65
C PHE A 341 -5.40 12.86 26.15
N ASN A 342 -6.64 12.68 26.60
CA ASN A 342 -6.94 12.30 27.98
C ASN A 342 -7.19 10.80 28.03
N LEU A 343 -6.39 10.09 28.82
CA LEU A 343 -6.41 8.63 28.89
C LEU A 343 -7.37 8.10 29.95
N ARG A 344 -7.69 6.83 29.82
CA ARG A 344 -8.43 6.01 30.78
C ARG A 344 -7.55 5.60 31.94
N GLU A 345 -8.04 5.76 33.17
CA GLU A 345 -7.30 5.40 34.40
C GLU A 345 -7.45 3.91 34.78
N ASP A 346 -8.46 3.25 34.21
CA ASP A 346 -8.80 1.84 34.41
C ASP A 346 -8.19 0.90 33.36
N SER A 347 -7.53 1.46 32.34
CA SER A 347 -6.83 0.68 31.31
C SER A 347 -5.60 -0.02 31.87
N LYS A 348 -5.47 -1.31 31.56
CA LYS A 348 -4.40 -2.16 32.06
C LYS A 348 -3.73 -2.94 30.93
N TRP A 349 -2.43 -3.15 31.09
CA TRP A 349 -1.68 -4.18 30.41
C TRP A 349 -2.11 -5.56 30.92
N SER A 350 -1.87 -6.60 30.13
CA SER A 350 -2.24 -7.98 30.45
C SER A 350 -1.54 -8.55 31.68
N ASN A 351 -0.44 -7.94 32.13
CA ASN A 351 0.23 -8.28 33.39
C ASN A 351 -0.35 -7.54 34.62
N GLY A 352 -1.36 -6.67 34.43
CA GLY A 352 -2.00 -5.88 35.47
C GLY A 352 -1.42 -4.48 35.69
N ASP A 353 -0.30 -4.15 35.06
CA ASP A 353 0.25 -2.78 35.09
C ASP A 353 -0.74 -1.80 34.42
N LYS A 354 -0.77 -0.56 34.87
CA LYS A 354 -1.62 0.47 34.25
C LYS A 354 -1.03 0.90 32.90
N VAL A 355 -1.90 1.18 31.93
CA VAL A 355 -1.50 1.89 30.71
C VAL A 355 -1.45 3.38 31.01
N THR A 356 -0.33 4.03 30.71
CA THR A 356 -0.12 5.47 31.02
C THR A 356 0.35 6.25 29.80
N ALA A 357 0.31 7.58 29.87
CA ALA A 357 0.85 8.46 28.83
C ALA A 357 2.36 8.24 28.61
N ASN A 358 3.09 7.78 29.64
CA ASN A 358 4.50 7.44 29.52
C ASN A 358 4.74 6.27 28.55
N ASP A 359 3.81 5.31 28.45
CA ASP A 359 3.93 4.18 27.51
C ASP A 359 3.85 4.64 26.05
N PHE A 360 3.06 5.68 25.77
CA PHE A 360 2.97 6.31 24.45
C PHE A 360 4.20 7.16 24.16
N GLU A 361 4.62 8.00 25.11
CA GLU A 361 5.82 8.82 24.97
C GLU A 361 7.06 7.94 24.70
N TYR A 362 7.21 6.85 25.45
CA TYR A 362 8.26 5.86 25.25
C TYR A 362 8.17 5.23 23.86
N ALA A 363 7.01 4.71 23.46
CA ALA A 363 6.84 4.02 22.18
C ALA A 363 7.17 4.91 20.98
N PHE A 364 6.76 6.18 21.01
CA PHE A 364 7.00 7.12 19.90
C PHE A 364 8.49 7.45 19.81
N LYS A 365 9.12 7.73 20.96
CA LYS A 365 10.57 8.01 21.01
C LYS A 365 11.39 6.77 20.67
N ARG A 366 10.98 5.58 21.08
CA ARG A 366 11.64 4.31 20.69
C ARG A 366 11.54 4.08 19.19
N THR A 367 10.38 4.27 18.59
CA THR A 367 10.19 4.13 17.13
C THR A 367 11.07 5.11 16.36
N LEU A 368 11.17 6.35 16.85
CA LEU A 368 11.99 7.39 16.25
C LEU A 368 13.49 7.23 16.56
N ASN A 369 13.90 6.43 17.54
CA ASN A 369 15.31 6.28 17.87
C ASN A 369 16.08 5.68 16.67
N PRO A 370 17.17 6.31 16.18
CA PRO A 370 18.00 5.79 15.09
C PRO A 370 18.47 4.35 15.27
N GLU A 371 18.74 3.93 16.52
CA GLU A 371 19.20 2.58 16.84
C GLU A 371 18.11 1.52 16.65
N THR A 372 16.84 1.90 16.76
CA THR A 372 15.69 1.01 16.47
C THR A 372 15.61 0.67 14.98
N ALA A 373 16.12 1.57 14.12
CA ALA A 373 16.10 1.46 12.66
C ALA A 373 14.68 1.17 12.11
N SER A 374 13.67 1.87 12.64
CA SER A 374 12.28 1.73 12.19
C SER A 374 12.12 2.13 10.73
N GLN A 375 11.59 1.23 9.91
CA GLN A 375 11.24 1.55 8.52
C GLN A 375 9.96 2.40 8.42
N TYR A 376 9.16 2.44 9.49
CA TYR A 376 7.94 3.26 9.59
C TYR A 376 8.13 4.57 10.36
N GLY A 377 9.35 4.91 10.81
CA GLY A 377 9.60 6.14 11.57
C GLY A 377 9.16 7.42 10.84
N PHE A 378 9.11 7.39 9.50
CA PHE A 378 8.66 8.51 8.67
C PHE A 378 7.21 8.93 8.94
N ILE A 379 6.33 8.00 9.36
CA ILE A 379 4.91 8.30 9.61
C ILE A 379 4.73 9.27 10.79
N MET A 380 5.75 9.41 11.64
CA MET A 380 5.77 10.32 12.79
C MET A 380 6.43 11.68 12.47
N TYR A 381 6.87 11.95 11.25
CA TYR A 381 7.67 13.15 10.93
C TYR A 381 6.92 14.48 11.04
N ASP A 382 5.60 14.46 11.08
CA ASP A 382 4.80 15.65 11.40
C ASP A 382 4.95 16.10 12.86
N ILE A 383 5.43 15.23 13.76
CA ILE A 383 5.75 15.57 15.14
C ILE A 383 7.03 16.42 15.17
N ILE A 384 7.02 17.51 15.94
CA ILE A 384 8.17 18.40 16.10
C ILE A 384 9.42 17.58 16.49
N GLY A 385 10.53 17.79 15.79
CA GLY A 385 11.81 17.14 16.07
C GLY A 385 11.91 15.65 15.72
N ALA A 386 10.82 15.01 15.27
CA ALA A 386 10.80 13.58 14.99
C ALA A 386 11.73 13.18 13.85
N GLN A 387 11.66 13.88 12.70
CA GLN A 387 12.53 13.60 11.56
C GLN A 387 14.01 13.76 11.92
N ASP A 388 14.38 14.90 12.52
CA ASP A 388 15.78 15.20 12.87
C ASP A 388 16.34 14.19 13.89
N TYR A 389 15.53 13.73 14.85
CA TYR A 389 15.92 12.67 15.76
C TYR A 389 16.10 11.34 15.03
N ASN A 390 15.13 10.94 14.19
CA ASN A 390 15.14 9.64 13.52
C ASN A 390 16.27 9.45 12.50
N ILE A 391 16.65 10.52 11.80
CA ILE A 391 17.80 10.47 10.88
C ILE A 391 19.14 10.77 11.59
N GLY A 392 19.15 10.91 12.91
CA GLY A 392 20.36 11.06 13.72
C GLY A 392 21.01 12.45 13.68
N LYS A 393 20.31 13.50 13.21
CA LYS A 393 20.79 14.88 13.31
C LYS A 393 20.84 15.36 14.76
N THR A 394 19.93 14.89 15.61
CA THR A 394 19.98 15.07 17.07
C THR A 394 20.14 13.73 17.77
N LYS A 395 20.97 13.67 18.81
CA LYS A 395 21.24 12.42 19.57
C LYS A 395 20.19 12.11 20.64
N GLU A 396 19.49 13.13 21.13
CA GLU A 396 18.54 13.00 22.24
C GLU A 396 17.11 13.20 21.77
N ALA A 397 16.17 12.44 22.33
CA ALA A 397 14.74 12.56 22.04
C ALA A 397 14.09 13.80 22.69
N LYS A 398 14.85 14.65 23.39
CA LYS A 398 14.32 15.82 24.12
C LYS A 398 13.61 16.83 23.23
N GLY A 399 14.00 16.92 21.95
CA GLY A 399 13.36 17.79 20.96
C GLY A 399 12.10 17.20 20.31
N VAL A 400 11.79 15.92 20.57
CA VAL A 400 10.60 15.25 20.01
C VAL A 400 9.36 15.72 20.76
N GLY A 401 8.40 16.27 20.01
CA GLY A 401 7.17 16.89 20.51
C GLY A 401 6.12 15.90 21.04
N VAL A 402 6.50 14.92 21.84
CA VAL A 402 5.59 13.98 22.53
C VAL A 402 5.92 14.00 24.00
N LYS A 403 4.92 14.27 24.84
CA LYS A 403 5.12 14.45 26.28
C LYS A 403 3.91 13.98 27.08
N ALA A 404 4.16 13.08 28.03
CA ALA A 404 3.27 12.82 29.15
C ALA A 404 3.31 14.02 30.10
N LEU A 405 2.20 14.75 30.20
CA LEU A 405 2.07 15.85 31.18
C LEU A 405 1.85 15.30 32.59
N ASP A 406 1.17 14.17 32.68
CA ASP A 406 0.96 13.32 33.84
C ASP A 406 0.67 11.88 33.35
N ASP A 407 0.33 10.97 34.26
CA ASP A 407 0.08 9.55 33.94
C ASP A 407 -1.03 9.34 32.90
N TYR A 408 -1.98 10.28 32.74
CA TYR A 408 -3.16 10.10 31.90
C TYR A 408 -3.41 11.27 30.94
N THR A 409 -2.43 12.14 30.71
CA THR A 409 -2.53 13.25 29.77
C THR A 409 -1.31 13.27 28.85
N LEU A 410 -1.53 13.03 27.55
CA LEU A 410 -0.49 13.06 26.53
C LEU A 410 -0.65 14.30 25.65
N GLU A 411 0.40 15.12 25.56
CA GLU A 411 0.50 16.26 24.64
C GLU A 411 1.40 15.88 23.46
N ILE A 412 0.92 16.13 22.24
CA ILE A 412 1.69 15.96 21.00
C ILE A 412 1.70 17.27 20.22
N LYS A 413 2.89 17.73 19.82
CA LYS A 413 3.11 18.95 19.04
C LYS A 413 3.61 18.62 17.65
N LEU A 414 2.96 19.23 16.66
CA LEU A 414 3.18 19.03 15.24
C LEU A 414 3.87 20.25 14.61
N ASN A 415 4.67 20.02 13.58
CA ASN A 415 5.35 21.08 12.82
C ASN A 415 4.42 21.76 11.79
N ARG A 416 3.28 21.14 11.45
CA ARG A 416 2.25 21.64 10.54
C ARG A 416 0.84 21.23 11.03
N PRO A 417 -0.24 21.87 10.56
CA PRO A 417 -1.59 21.38 10.81
C PRO A 417 -1.78 20.00 10.16
N VAL A 418 -2.29 19.03 10.92
CA VAL A 418 -2.64 17.69 10.42
C VAL A 418 -4.06 17.37 10.89
N SER A 419 -5.05 17.57 10.01
CA SER A 419 -6.47 17.44 10.36
C SER A 419 -6.91 16.00 10.62
N TYR A 420 -6.16 15.02 10.11
CA TYR A 420 -6.41 13.58 10.26
C TYR A 420 -5.53 12.95 11.36
N PHE A 421 -4.92 13.75 12.24
CA PHE A 421 -3.95 13.25 13.21
C PHE A 421 -4.56 12.29 14.26
N ASP A 422 -5.81 12.52 14.66
CA ASP A 422 -6.53 11.56 15.50
C ASP A 422 -6.65 10.19 14.83
N ARG A 423 -7.05 10.14 13.55
CA ARG A 423 -7.13 8.90 12.77
C ARG A 423 -5.80 8.15 12.71
N LEU A 424 -4.67 8.88 12.62
CA LEU A 424 -3.33 8.25 12.66
C LEU A 424 -3.09 7.50 13.97
N MET A 425 -3.67 7.95 15.09
CA MET A 425 -3.46 7.31 16.38
C MET A 425 -4.19 5.95 16.53
N ALA A 426 -4.97 5.53 15.52
CA ALA A 426 -5.47 4.17 15.38
C ALA A 426 -4.46 3.21 14.72
N PHE A 427 -3.41 3.73 14.06
CA PHE A 427 -2.48 2.91 13.32
C PHE A 427 -1.45 2.24 14.27
N PRO A 428 -1.14 0.93 14.12
CA PRO A 428 -0.38 0.17 15.13
C PRO A 428 1.01 0.71 15.47
N VAL A 429 1.67 1.42 14.56
CA VAL A 429 2.98 2.06 14.83
C VAL A 429 2.89 3.12 15.94
N PHE A 430 1.69 3.66 16.22
CA PHE A 430 1.42 4.60 17.30
C PHE A 430 0.87 3.93 18.58
N PHE A 431 0.88 2.59 18.66
CA PHE A 431 0.43 1.89 19.87
C PHE A 431 1.42 2.06 21.02
N PRO A 432 0.94 2.07 22.28
CA PRO A 432 1.81 2.21 23.44
C PRO A 432 2.70 0.97 23.58
N GLN A 433 3.82 1.13 24.27
CA GLN A 433 4.71 0.02 24.63
C GLN A 433 5.13 0.20 26.08
N ASN A 434 4.96 -0.84 26.89
CA ASN A 434 5.38 -0.82 28.29
C ASN A 434 6.91 -0.84 28.38
N GLU A 435 7.52 0.30 28.73
CA GLU A 435 8.98 0.51 28.76
C GLU A 435 9.71 -0.59 29.52
N LYS A 436 9.29 -0.84 30.77
CA LYS A 436 9.89 -1.86 31.63
C LYS A 436 9.84 -3.24 30.98
N PHE A 437 8.73 -3.62 30.36
CA PHE A 437 8.61 -4.91 29.71
C PHE A 437 9.49 -5.00 28.46
N VAL A 438 9.46 -3.99 27.60
CA VAL A 438 10.27 -3.94 26.36
C VAL A 438 11.75 -4.05 26.69
N GLU A 439 12.26 -3.24 27.63
CA GLU A 439 13.66 -3.25 28.03
C GLU A 439 14.09 -4.60 28.62
N ASN A 440 13.23 -5.24 29.40
CA ASN A 440 13.50 -6.57 29.95
C ASN A 440 13.54 -7.67 28.88
N GLN A 441 12.75 -7.56 27.80
CA GLN A 441 12.77 -8.53 26.70
C GLN A 441 13.92 -8.29 25.71
N GLY A 442 14.37 -7.05 25.57
CA GLY A 442 15.39 -6.65 24.60
C GLY A 442 15.00 -7.06 23.17
N ASP A 443 15.94 -7.65 22.44
CA ASP A 443 15.73 -8.09 21.04
C ASP A 443 14.64 -9.15 20.85
N LYS A 444 14.18 -9.80 21.93
CA LYS A 444 13.11 -10.80 21.85
C LYS A 444 11.72 -10.19 21.86
N TYR A 445 11.58 -8.91 22.20
CA TYR A 445 10.28 -8.25 22.29
C TYR A 445 9.47 -8.46 21.00
N GLY A 446 8.22 -8.91 21.14
CA GLY A 446 7.33 -9.09 19.99
C GLY A 446 7.58 -10.35 19.15
N THR A 447 8.47 -11.26 19.54
CA THR A 447 8.80 -12.47 18.74
C THR A 447 8.07 -13.74 19.19
N THR A 448 7.56 -13.78 20.42
CA THR A 448 6.72 -14.87 20.94
C THR A 448 5.62 -14.32 21.84
N LYS A 449 4.67 -15.18 22.25
CA LYS A 449 3.61 -14.77 23.16
C LYS A 449 4.10 -14.41 24.57
N GLU A 450 5.22 -14.99 25.02
CA GLU A 450 5.85 -14.70 26.31
C GLU A 450 6.66 -13.39 26.30
N SER A 451 7.15 -13.00 25.12
CA SER A 451 7.93 -11.76 24.95
C SER A 451 7.09 -10.60 24.41
N THR A 452 5.77 -10.70 24.50
CA THR A 452 4.82 -9.65 24.09
C THR A 452 3.86 -9.33 25.24
N LEU A 453 3.48 -8.06 25.36
CA LEU A 453 2.51 -7.58 26.35
C LEU A 453 1.32 -6.92 25.64
N TYR A 454 0.12 -7.08 26.19
CA TYR A 454 -1.14 -6.78 25.50
C TYR A 454 -1.95 -5.75 26.28
N ASN A 455 -2.59 -4.81 25.59
CA ASN A 455 -3.57 -3.88 26.17
C ASN A 455 -4.89 -3.84 25.38
N GLY A 456 -5.04 -4.68 24.36
CA GLY A 456 -6.21 -4.74 23.49
C GLY A 456 -7.27 -5.78 23.91
N PRO A 457 -8.28 -6.02 23.05
CA PRO A 457 -9.43 -6.87 23.35
C PRO A 457 -9.09 -8.36 23.51
N PHE A 458 -8.00 -8.82 22.90
CA PHE A 458 -7.53 -10.19 23.03
C PHE A 458 -6.06 -10.26 23.48
N THR A 459 -5.63 -11.46 23.88
CA THR A 459 -4.23 -11.80 24.17
C THR A 459 -3.82 -13.01 23.36
N LEU A 460 -2.57 -13.08 22.89
CA LEU A 460 -2.06 -14.31 22.29
C LEU A 460 -1.81 -15.37 23.37
N THR A 461 -2.62 -16.43 23.39
CA THR A 461 -2.44 -17.57 24.30
C THR A 461 -1.72 -18.74 23.64
N LYS A 462 -1.70 -18.78 22.31
CA LYS A 462 -0.88 -19.70 21.52
C LYS A 462 -0.30 -18.97 20.33
N TRP A 463 0.99 -19.19 20.06
CA TRP A 463 1.67 -18.72 18.86
C TRP A 463 2.73 -19.76 18.52
N LYS A 464 2.38 -20.69 17.64
CA LYS A 464 3.25 -21.78 17.20
C LYS A 464 3.50 -21.61 15.71
N LEU A 465 4.74 -21.30 15.37
CA LEU A 465 5.19 -21.06 14.00
C LEU A 465 4.84 -22.24 13.09
N ASP A 466 4.46 -21.93 11.86
CA ASP A 466 4.03 -22.86 10.81
C ASP A 466 2.82 -23.75 11.18
N ASP A 467 2.06 -23.41 12.23
CA ASP A 467 0.93 -24.21 12.71
C ASP A 467 -0.30 -23.36 13.04
N VAL A 468 -0.25 -22.59 14.13
CA VAL A 468 -1.46 -21.92 14.67
C VAL A 468 -1.11 -20.78 15.61
N TYR A 469 -1.92 -19.72 15.59
CA TYR A 469 -2.01 -18.76 16.68
C TYR A 469 -3.45 -18.62 17.18
N ILE A 470 -3.61 -18.43 18.49
CA ILE A 470 -4.90 -18.30 19.17
C ILE A 470 -4.89 -17.02 20.00
N MET A 471 -5.88 -16.18 19.74
CA MET A 471 -6.17 -14.98 20.52
C MET A 471 -7.37 -15.27 21.42
N THR A 472 -7.26 -15.04 22.73
CA THR A 472 -8.39 -15.20 23.67
C THR A 472 -8.74 -13.89 24.33
N LYS A 473 -10.02 -13.71 24.67
CA LYS A 473 -10.55 -12.50 25.30
C LYS A 473 -9.69 -12.05 26.49
N ASN A 474 -9.30 -10.79 26.48
CA ASN A 474 -8.49 -10.19 27.52
C ASN A 474 -9.37 -9.70 28.69
N GLN A 475 -9.34 -10.41 29.81
CA GLN A 475 -10.13 -10.07 31.01
C GLN A 475 -9.64 -8.79 31.74
N ASN A 476 -8.48 -8.25 31.34
CA ASN A 476 -7.96 -6.98 31.86
C ASN A 476 -8.30 -5.79 30.96
N TYR A 477 -8.97 -6.04 29.83
CA TYR A 477 -9.31 -5.00 28.87
C TYR A 477 -10.44 -4.11 29.38
N TRP A 478 -10.27 -2.79 29.27
CA TRP A 478 -11.22 -1.82 29.84
C TRP A 478 -12.64 -1.94 29.26
N ASP A 479 -12.75 -2.38 28.00
CA ASP A 479 -14.02 -2.56 27.28
C ASP A 479 -14.35 -4.04 27.05
N GLU A 480 -13.95 -4.92 27.98
CA GLU A 480 -14.15 -6.37 27.87
C GLU A 480 -15.61 -6.78 27.64
N ASN A 481 -16.57 -5.99 28.16
CA ASN A 481 -17.99 -6.28 28.04
C ASN A 481 -18.51 -6.11 26.61
N SER A 482 -17.80 -5.34 25.78
CA SER A 482 -18.13 -5.21 24.35
C SER A 482 -17.63 -6.39 23.51
N VAL A 483 -16.66 -7.16 24.02
CA VAL A 483 -16.03 -8.28 23.30
C VAL A 483 -16.91 -9.52 23.43
N LYS A 484 -17.49 -9.95 22.30
CA LYS A 484 -18.45 -11.07 22.23
C LYS A 484 -17.78 -12.44 22.04
N LEU A 485 -16.61 -12.48 21.39
CA LEU A 485 -15.86 -13.72 21.16
C LEU A 485 -15.01 -14.06 22.39
N GLU A 486 -14.97 -15.34 22.74
CA GLU A 486 -14.02 -15.89 23.72
C GLU A 486 -12.67 -16.17 23.08
N SER A 487 -12.65 -16.59 21.80
CA SER A 487 -11.40 -16.83 21.06
C SER A 487 -11.51 -16.55 19.56
N VAL A 488 -10.35 -16.24 18.98
CA VAL A 488 -10.10 -16.22 17.54
C VAL A 488 -8.95 -17.19 17.27
N ASN A 489 -9.26 -18.26 16.54
CA ASN A 489 -8.36 -19.38 16.26
C ASN A 489 -7.88 -19.26 14.82
N THR A 490 -6.58 -19.09 14.57
CA THR A 490 -6.06 -18.97 13.19
C THR A 490 -5.02 -20.03 12.88
N LYS A 491 -5.30 -20.84 11.87
CA LYS A 491 -4.40 -21.88 11.36
C LYS A 491 -3.54 -21.36 10.22
N ILE A 492 -2.27 -21.78 10.17
CA ILE A 492 -1.38 -21.46 9.05
C ILE A 492 -1.61 -22.46 7.91
N VAL A 493 -2.07 -21.98 6.76
CA VAL A 493 -2.35 -22.79 5.55
C VAL A 493 -1.68 -22.14 4.35
N LYS A 494 -0.60 -22.74 3.86
CA LYS A 494 0.23 -22.16 2.79
C LYS A 494 -0.31 -22.41 1.37
N GLU A 495 -1.25 -23.33 1.21
CA GLU A 495 -1.82 -23.72 -0.08
C GLU A 495 -3.23 -23.14 -0.25
N GLY A 496 -3.41 -22.21 -1.20
CA GLY A 496 -4.61 -21.36 -1.28
C GLY A 496 -5.94 -22.09 -1.53
N SER A 497 -5.94 -23.26 -2.18
CA SER A 497 -7.18 -24.03 -2.41
C SER A 497 -7.62 -24.85 -1.19
N ALA A 498 -6.75 -25.06 -0.20
CA ALA A 498 -7.09 -25.83 0.99
C ALA A 498 -8.09 -25.09 1.89
N ASP A 499 -8.05 -23.75 1.92
CA ASP A 499 -8.92 -22.93 2.77
C ASP A 499 -10.39 -23.04 2.37
N ILE A 500 -10.68 -23.14 1.07
CA ILE A 500 -12.05 -23.34 0.59
C ILE A 500 -12.63 -24.68 1.07
N ASN A 501 -11.82 -25.75 1.06
CA ASN A 501 -12.25 -27.05 1.58
C ASN A 501 -12.52 -26.99 3.09
N LEU A 502 -11.67 -26.28 3.85
CA LEU A 502 -11.90 -26.07 5.29
C LEU A 502 -13.20 -25.31 5.55
N TYR A 503 -13.48 -24.28 4.73
CA TYR A 503 -14.71 -23.51 4.84
C TYR A 503 -15.95 -24.35 4.54
N GLU A 504 -15.91 -25.17 3.48
CA GLU A 504 -17.01 -26.06 3.08
C GLU A 504 -17.28 -27.14 4.14
N ASN A 505 -16.24 -27.65 4.80
CA ASN A 505 -16.35 -28.59 5.92
C ASN A 505 -16.83 -27.95 7.23
N GLY A 506 -16.84 -26.61 7.32
CA GLY A 506 -17.20 -25.87 8.53
C GLY A 506 -16.07 -25.77 9.56
N ASP A 507 -14.83 -26.05 9.16
CA ASP A 507 -13.62 -25.93 10.00
C ASP A 507 -13.17 -24.47 10.17
N ILE A 508 -13.54 -23.60 9.23
CA ILE A 508 -13.31 -22.14 9.29
C ILE A 508 -14.58 -21.37 8.93
N ASP A 509 -14.62 -20.12 9.40
CA ASP A 509 -15.83 -19.32 9.45
C ASP A 509 -15.80 -18.13 8.45
N PHE A 510 -14.62 -17.75 7.98
CA PHE A 510 -14.39 -16.66 7.03
C PHE A 510 -13.17 -16.96 6.17
N VAL A 511 -13.24 -16.71 4.86
CA VAL A 511 -12.12 -16.89 3.93
C VAL A 511 -12.22 -15.94 2.74
N GLY A 512 -11.09 -15.36 2.34
CA GLY A 512 -10.98 -14.61 1.08
C GLY A 512 -10.93 -15.56 -0.12
N ILE A 513 -11.63 -15.24 -1.21
CA ILE A 513 -11.73 -16.13 -2.38
C ILE A 513 -11.09 -15.51 -3.64
N THR A 514 -10.50 -16.37 -4.45
CA THR A 514 -9.91 -16.03 -5.77
C THR A 514 -10.95 -16.13 -6.88
N ASN A 515 -10.66 -15.57 -8.06
CA ASN A 515 -11.54 -15.54 -9.22
C ASN A 515 -12.18 -16.92 -9.54
N GLU A 516 -11.41 -18.00 -9.43
CA GLU A 516 -11.88 -19.37 -9.74
C GLU A 516 -13.05 -19.86 -8.87
N PHE A 517 -13.28 -19.27 -7.70
CA PHE A 517 -14.38 -19.61 -6.79
C PHE A 517 -15.54 -18.62 -6.83
N ILE A 518 -15.40 -17.47 -7.49
CA ILE A 518 -16.40 -16.40 -7.43
C ILE A 518 -17.73 -16.85 -8.03
N ASP A 519 -17.72 -17.50 -9.19
CA ASP A 519 -18.94 -18.00 -9.83
C ASP A 519 -19.70 -19.03 -8.99
N LYS A 520 -19.02 -19.72 -8.07
CA LYS A 520 -19.65 -20.67 -7.14
C LYS A 520 -20.44 -19.96 -6.03
N TYR A 521 -19.95 -18.81 -5.56
CA TYR A 521 -20.46 -18.17 -4.34
C TYR A 521 -21.21 -16.85 -4.57
N LYS A 522 -21.02 -16.17 -5.71
CA LYS A 522 -21.55 -14.81 -5.96
C LYS A 522 -23.06 -14.64 -5.78
N ASP A 523 -23.83 -15.72 -5.94
CA ASP A 523 -25.29 -15.72 -5.81
C ASP A 523 -25.77 -16.21 -4.42
N THR A 524 -24.85 -16.37 -3.46
CA THR A 524 -25.14 -16.81 -2.09
C THR A 524 -25.08 -15.64 -1.10
N ASP A 525 -25.84 -15.73 -0.01
CA ASP A 525 -25.80 -14.74 1.09
C ASP A 525 -24.48 -14.77 1.89
N GLU A 526 -23.61 -15.76 1.64
CA GLU A 526 -22.29 -15.88 2.25
C GLU A 526 -21.24 -14.99 1.57
N PHE A 527 -21.47 -14.60 0.30
CA PHE A 527 -20.52 -13.86 -0.51
C PHE A 527 -20.60 -12.36 -0.26
N SER A 528 -19.44 -11.73 -0.18
CA SER A 528 -19.33 -10.27 -0.11
C SER A 528 -18.00 -9.80 -0.71
N THR A 529 -17.94 -8.50 -1.02
CA THR A 529 -16.73 -7.84 -1.48
C THR A 529 -16.41 -6.65 -0.61
N SER A 530 -15.14 -6.47 -0.25
CA SER A 530 -14.65 -5.28 0.46
C SER A 530 -13.74 -4.47 -0.46
N LYS A 531 -14.02 -3.17 -0.61
CA LYS A 531 -13.16 -2.27 -1.36
C LYS A 531 -11.86 -2.02 -0.58
N ASN A 532 -10.72 -2.07 -1.24
CA ASN A 532 -9.43 -1.74 -0.63
C ASN A 532 -9.03 -0.30 -1.01
N ALA A 533 -8.32 0.39 -0.14
CA ALA A 533 -7.65 1.66 -0.46
C ALA A 533 -6.31 1.39 -1.14
N THR A 534 -6.34 0.61 -2.23
CA THR A 534 -5.18 0.20 -3.01
C THR A 534 -5.42 0.43 -4.49
N THR A 535 -4.55 1.20 -5.12
CA THR A 535 -4.55 1.42 -6.57
C THR A 535 -3.42 0.63 -7.19
N PHE A 536 -3.74 -0.19 -8.20
CA PHE A 536 -2.77 -0.85 -9.07
C PHE A 536 -2.54 0.01 -10.32
N PHE A 537 -1.31 0.05 -10.79
CA PHE A 537 -0.90 0.92 -11.88
C PHE A 537 0.31 0.34 -12.64
N MET A 538 0.51 0.82 -13.86
CA MET A 538 1.82 0.75 -14.50
C MET A 538 2.57 2.03 -14.16
N LEU A 539 3.75 1.88 -13.56
CA LEU A 539 4.70 2.98 -13.40
C LEU A 539 5.61 3.00 -14.62
N ILE A 540 5.75 4.19 -15.21
CA ILE A 540 6.53 4.40 -16.45
C ILE A 540 7.82 5.11 -16.06
N ASN A 541 8.96 4.51 -16.41
CA ASN A 541 10.26 5.13 -16.18
C ASN A 541 10.52 6.20 -17.23
N GLY A 542 10.47 7.48 -16.82
CA GLY A 542 10.84 8.59 -17.70
C GLY A 542 12.34 8.74 -17.93
N ASN A 543 13.15 7.82 -17.38
CA ASN A 543 14.58 7.68 -17.65
C ASN A 543 15.38 8.97 -17.41
N LYS A 544 15.39 9.44 -16.15
CA LYS A 544 16.32 10.50 -15.74
C LYS A 544 17.76 9.99 -15.88
N GLU A 545 18.59 10.79 -16.56
CA GLU A 545 20.04 10.56 -16.68
C GLU A 545 20.77 10.67 -15.34
#